data_AF-A0A6J7RYL6-F1
#
_entry.id   AF-A0A6J7RYL6-F1
#
_cell.length_a   1.000
_cell.length_b   1.000
_cell.length_c   1.000
_cell.angle_alpha   90.00
_cell.angle_beta   90.00
_cell.angle_gamma   90.00
#
_symmetry.space_group_name_H-M   'P 1'
#
loop_
_entity.id
_entity.type
_entity.pdbx_description
1 polymer ?
#
loop_
_entity_poly.entity_id
_entity_poly.type
_entity_poly.pdbx_seq_one_letter_code
_entity_poly.pdbx_strand_id
1 'polypeptide(L)'
;MPRLYDVTSGSIAIDAIDVRDLTLESLRSNIGVVTQDAHLFHDSIAANLRYAKDDATEEEMENACRAAQIWDLIESLPNRFETLVGERGHRLSGGEKQRLAIARLLLKSPSVVILDEATAHLDSENEALVQQALKSALKNRTSIVIAHRLSTIKEADQIIVLEQGIIVERGKHDDLINTGGLYSELYARQDLGVLSNESSSINN
;
A
#
# COMPACT_ATOMS: atom_id res chain seq x y z
N MET A 1 -0.44 -14.27 0.82
CA MET A 1 -1.90 -14.29 1.07
C MET A 1 -2.11 -14.56 2.55
N PRO A 2 -2.82 -13.71 3.32
CA PRO A 2 -3.06 -13.89 4.76
C PRO A 2 -3.97 -15.08 5.13
N ARG A 3 -4.15 -16.03 4.19
CA ARG A 3 -5.01 -17.21 4.25
C ARG A 3 -6.43 -16.87 4.71
N LEU A 4 -7.07 -15.94 3.99
CA LEU A 4 -8.51 -15.66 4.13
C LEU A 4 -9.36 -16.81 3.58
N TYR A 5 -8.85 -17.46 2.53
CA TYR A 5 -9.39 -18.66 1.91
C TYR A 5 -8.25 -19.62 1.59
N ASP A 6 -8.55 -20.92 1.53
CA ASP A 6 -7.63 -21.94 1.04
C ASP A 6 -7.73 -22.09 -0.49
N VAL A 7 -6.62 -22.49 -1.12
CA VAL A 7 -6.59 -22.78 -2.55
C VAL A 7 -7.40 -24.03 -2.88
N THR A 8 -8.17 -23.99 -3.98
CA THR A 8 -8.93 -25.16 -4.46
C THR A 8 -8.02 -26.27 -4.97
N SER A 9 -6.87 -25.91 -5.55
CA SER A 9 -5.83 -26.85 -5.99
C SER A 9 -4.45 -26.19 -5.96
N GLY A 10 -3.39 -27.00 -5.86
CA GLY A 10 -2.01 -26.51 -5.76
C GLY A 10 -1.58 -26.13 -4.33
N SER A 11 -0.64 -25.19 -4.23
CA SER A 11 -0.03 -24.73 -2.97
C SER A 11 0.45 -23.29 -3.08
N ILE A 12 0.40 -22.56 -1.96
CA ILE A 12 1.08 -21.27 -1.80
C ILE A 12 2.14 -21.47 -0.73
N ALA A 13 3.38 -21.11 -1.01
CA ALA A 13 4.48 -21.27 -0.07
C ALA A 13 5.17 -19.93 0.24
N ILE A 14 5.64 -19.79 1.48
CA ILE A 14 6.55 -18.73 1.92
C ILE A 14 7.82 -19.42 2.40
N ASP A 15 8.97 -19.03 1.86
CA ASP A 15 10.26 -19.68 2.13
C ASP A 15 10.22 -21.21 1.97
N ALA A 16 9.53 -21.67 0.91
CA ALA A 16 9.29 -23.08 0.57
C ALA A 16 8.41 -23.88 1.57
N ILE A 17 7.79 -23.24 2.56
CA ILE A 17 6.83 -23.85 3.48
C ILE A 17 5.40 -23.51 3.01
N ASP A 18 4.53 -24.50 2.85
CA ASP A 18 3.13 -24.27 2.49
C ASP A 18 2.44 -23.46 3.59
N VAL A 19 1.67 -22.43 3.21
CA VAL A 19 0.94 -21.58 4.17
C VAL A 19 -0.09 -22.35 5.00
N ARG A 20 -0.46 -23.57 4.57
CA ARG A 20 -1.34 -24.48 5.32
C ARG A 20 -0.64 -25.13 6.52
N ASP A 21 0.68 -25.25 6.47
CA ASP A 21 1.52 -25.85 7.52
C ASP A 21 1.96 -24.82 8.58
N LEU A 22 1.69 -23.54 8.36
CA LEU A 22 1.97 -22.45 9.29
C LEU A 22 0.78 -22.17 10.21
N THR A 23 1.06 -21.69 11.42
CA THR A 23 0.01 -21.13 12.27
C THR A 23 -0.50 -19.82 11.67
N LEU A 24 -1.81 -19.56 11.80
CA LEU A 24 -2.39 -18.31 11.29
C LEU A 24 -1.75 -17.07 11.93
N GLU A 25 -1.38 -17.16 13.21
CA GLU A 25 -0.69 -16.09 13.92
C GLU A 25 0.68 -15.78 13.31
N SER A 26 1.53 -16.80 13.12
CA SER A 26 2.86 -16.63 12.52
C SER A 26 2.79 -16.17 11.05
N LEU A 27 1.83 -16.70 10.28
CA LEU A 27 1.61 -16.27 8.91
C LEU A 27 1.18 -14.79 8.85
N ARG A 28 0.23 -14.40 9.69
CA ARG A 28 -0.32 -13.04 9.69
C ARG A 28 0.61 -12.02 10.32
N SER A 29 1.48 -12.39 11.26
CA SER A 29 2.49 -11.46 11.79
C SER A 29 3.54 -11.08 10.74
N ASN A 30 3.89 -12.02 9.84
CA ASN A 30 4.86 -11.79 8.77
C ASN A 30 4.29 -11.13 7.50
N ILE A 31 2.97 -10.98 7.40
CA ILE A 31 2.29 -10.35 6.26
C ILE A 31 1.65 -9.03 6.70
N GLY A 32 2.00 -7.96 6.00
CA GLY A 32 1.31 -6.68 6.05
C GLY A 32 0.44 -6.49 4.81
N VAL A 33 -0.77 -5.98 4.99
CA VAL A 33 -1.66 -5.65 3.89
C VAL A 33 -2.09 -4.19 4.03
N VAL A 34 -1.99 -3.44 2.94
CA VAL A 34 -2.56 -2.09 2.83
C VAL A 34 -3.60 -2.14 1.73
N THR A 35 -4.86 -1.98 2.10
CA THR A 35 -6.02 -1.96 1.21
C THR A 35 -6.29 -0.55 0.69
N GLN A 36 -7.05 -0.46 -0.40
CA GLN A 36 -7.55 0.79 -0.98
C GLN A 36 -8.25 1.68 0.05
N ASP A 37 -9.17 1.09 0.82
CA ASP A 37 -9.81 1.77 1.93
C ASP A 37 -9.04 1.53 3.23
N ALA A 38 -8.29 2.54 3.66
CA ALA A 38 -7.61 2.54 4.94
C ALA A 38 -8.63 2.64 6.09
N HIS A 39 -8.97 1.50 6.68
CA HIS A 39 -9.83 1.45 7.87
C HIS A 39 -9.06 1.87 9.13
N LEU A 40 -9.57 2.91 9.78
CA LEU A 40 -9.09 3.38 11.07
C LEU A 40 -10.16 3.13 12.13
N PHE A 41 -9.72 2.82 13.35
CA PHE A 41 -10.62 2.73 14.49
C PHE A 41 -10.98 4.13 14.96
N HIS A 42 -12.19 4.28 15.49
CA HIS A 42 -12.66 5.51 16.12
C HIS A 42 -12.02 5.68 17.51
N ASP A 43 -10.73 5.95 17.53
CA ASP A 43 -9.88 6.00 18.72
C ASP A 43 -8.73 6.99 18.52
N SER A 44 -7.80 7.11 19.46
CA SER A 44 -6.62 7.95 19.33
C SER A 44 -5.70 7.48 18.22
N ILE A 45 -4.87 8.37 17.68
CA ILE A 45 -3.81 8.00 16.73
C ILE A 45 -2.88 6.96 17.36
N ALA A 46 -2.53 7.12 18.65
CA ALA A 46 -1.73 6.16 19.39
C ALA A 46 -2.37 4.76 19.41
N ALA A 47 -3.66 4.67 19.72
CA ALA A 47 -4.38 3.40 19.75
C ALA A 47 -4.45 2.76 18.35
N ASN A 48 -4.66 3.59 17.31
CA ASN A 48 -4.61 3.13 15.94
C ASN A 48 -3.22 2.56 15.57
N LEU A 49 -2.12 3.17 16.00
CA LEU A 49 -0.76 2.68 15.74
C LEU A 49 -0.44 1.43 16.56
N ARG A 50 -0.80 1.40 17.85
CA ARG A 50 -0.57 0.26 18.74
C ARG A 50 -1.38 -0.98 18.37
N TYR A 51 -2.44 -0.83 17.59
CA TYR A 51 -3.10 -1.98 16.98
C TYR A 51 -2.15 -2.80 16.10
N ALA A 52 -1.14 -2.18 15.49
CA ALA A 52 -0.15 -2.87 14.65
C ALA A 52 1.01 -3.47 15.45
N LYS A 53 1.34 -2.86 16.60
CA LYS A 53 2.38 -3.28 17.55
C LYS A 53 1.99 -2.75 18.94
N ASP A 54 1.50 -3.63 19.80
CA ASP A 54 0.88 -3.30 21.09
C ASP A 54 1.83 -2.62 22.08
N ASP A 55 3.10 -3.05 22.07
CA ASP A 55 4.19 -2.53 22.90
C ASP A 55 4.95 -1.35 22.26
N ALA A 56 4.43 -0.76 21.17
CA ALA A 56 5.11 0.33 20.47
C ALA A 56 5.37 1.54 21.38
N THR A 57 6.64 1.91 21.45
CA THR A 57 7.10 3.12 22.14
C THR A 57 6.73 4.38 21.35
N GLU A 58 6.72 5.54 22.01
CA GLU A 58 6.46 6.82 21.34
C GLU A 58 7.49 7.12 20.24
N GLU A 59 8.76 6.78 20.48
CA GLU A 59 9.83 6.93 19.49
C GLU A 59 9.61 6.05 18.25
N GLU A 60 9.20 4.80 18.44
CA GLU A 60 8.88 3.91 17.31
C GLU A 60 7.67 4.43 16.52
N MET A 61 6.64 4.90 17.20
CA MET A 61 5.46 5.51 16.57
C MET A 61 5.84 6.76 15.77
N GLU A 62 6.66 7.64 16.34
CA GLU A 62 7.16 8.83 15.65
C GLU A 62 7.96 8.46 14.40
N ASN A 63 8.93 7.55 14.52
CA ASN A 63 9.75 7.10 13.40
C ASN A 63 8.92 6.51 12.26
N ALA A 64 7.90 5.71 12.58
CA ALA A 64 6.98 5.17 11.59
C ALA A 64 6.11 6.26 10.95
N CYS A 65 5.62 7.22 11.72
CA CYS A 65 4.85 8.36 11.21
C CYS A 65 5.69 9.29 10.31
N ARG A 66 6.98 9.47 10.62
CA ARG A 66 7.92 10.22 9.76
C ARG A 66 8.15 9.49 8.44
N ALA A 67 8.46 8.19 8.51
CA ALA A 67 8.63 7.36 7.31
C ALA A 67 7.35 7.30 6.45
N ALA A 68 6.18 7.38 7.08
CA ALA A 68 4.89 7.41 6.41
C ALA A 68 4.43 8.81 5.95
N GLN A 69 5.25 9.87 6.13
CA GLN A 69 4.92 11.24 5.72
C GLN A 69 3.64 11.80 6.38
N ILE A 70 3.36 11.42 7.64
CA ILE A 70 2.21 11.93 8.42
C ILE A 70 2.62 12.63 9.71
N TRP A 71 3.90 12.58 10.07
CA TRP A 71 4.38 13.19 11.32
C TRP A 71 4.04 14.67 11.42
N ASP A 72 4.27 15.47 10.39
CA ASP A 72 4.04 16.92 10.44
C ASP A 72 2.56 17.27 10.73
N LEU A 73 1.63 16.46 10.20
CA LEU A 73 0.22 16.57 10.57
C LEU A 73 0.03 16.27 12.05
N ILE A 74 0.53 15.13 12.54
CA ILE A 74 0.38 14.71 13.93
C ILE A 74 0.97 15.74 14.88
N GLU A 75 2.15 16.28 14.57
CA GLU A 75 2.83 17.30 15.36
C GLU A 75 2.04 18.62 15.42
N SER A 76 1.32 18.96 14.34
CA SER A 76 0.46 20.15 14.30
C SER A 76 -0.83 20.03 15.13
N LEU A 77 -1.24 18.81 15.49
CA LEU A 77 -2.45 18.58 16.27
C LEU A 77 -2.23 18.92 17.75
N PRO A 78 -3.17 19.60 18.44
CA PRO A 78 -3.02 19.99 19.84
C PRO A 78 -2.70 18.83 20.79
N ASN A 79 -3.25 17.66 20.52
CA ASN A 79 -3.09 16.46 21.35
C ASN A 79 -2.17 15.40 20.72
N ARG A 80 -1.52 15.70 19.59
CA ARG A 80 -0.62 14.80 18.87
C ARG A 80 -1.19 13.37 18.77
N PHE A 81 -0.49 12.38 19.33
CA PHE A 81 -0.90 10.98 19.33
C PHE A 81 -2.22 10.70 20.08
N GLU A 82 -2.59 11.53 21.06
CA GLU A 82 -3.85 11.43 21.80
C GLU A 82 -5.03 12.07 21.05
N THR A 83 -4.81 12.61 19.86
CA THR A 83 -5.90 13.10 19.01
C THR A 83 -6.81 11.94 18.59
N LEU A 84 -8.09 12.02 18.92
CA LEU A 84 -9.11 11.08 18.47
C LEU A 84 -9.35 11.25 16.97
N VAL A 85 -9.41 10.15 16.22
CA VAL A 85 -9.75 10.14 14.79
C VAL A 85 -11.08 9.43 14.56
N GLY A 86 -11.86 9.86 13.56
CA GLY A 86 -13.16 9.25 13.24
C GLY A 86 -14.33 10.22 13.22
N GLU A 87 -15.56 9.71 13.28
CA GLU A 87 -16.79 10.53 13.15
C GLU A 87 -16.93 11.60 14.23
N ARG A 88 -16.44 11.33 15.44
CA ARG A 88 -16.48 12.25 16.59
C ARG A 88 -15.12 12.92 16.89
N GLY A 89 -14.11 12.67 16.06
CA GLY A 89 -12.75 13.15 16.24
C GLY A 89 -12.27 14.00 15.07
N HIS A 90 -10.96 14.17 14.96
CA HIS A 90 -10.33 14.77 13.80
C HIS A 90 -10.66 13.94 12.55
N ARG A 91 -11.14 14.63 11.50
CA ARG A 91 -11.50 14.01 10.23
C ARG A 91 -10.30 14.03 9.30
N LEU A 92 -9.59 12.90 9.24
CA LEU A 92 -8.50 12.70 8.28
C LEU A 92 -9.07 12.63 6.85
N SER A 93 -8.39 13.28 5.92
CA SER A 93 -8.56 13.11 4.46
C SER A 93 -8.20 11.67 4.04
N GLY A 94 -8.56 11.29 2.80
CA GLY A 94 -8.23 9.97 2.27
C GLY A 94 -6.72 9.67 2.30
N GLY A 95 -5.91 10.63 1.84
CA GLY A 95 -4.44 10.51 1.85
C GLY A 95 -3.84 10.39 3.25
N GLU A 96 -4.36 11.14 4.22
CA GLU A 96 -3.89 11.05 5.60
C GLU A 96 -4.27 9.71 6.25
N LYS A 97 -5.50 9.20 6.02
CA LYS A 97 -5.88 7.87 6.50
C LYS A 97 -4.95 6.80 5.94
N GLN A 98 -4.60 6.92 4.68
CA GLN A 98 -3.70 5.98 4.03
C GLN A 98 -2.27 6.08 4.55
N ARG A 99 -1.74 7.27 4.74
CA ARG A 99 -0.43 7.45 5.38
C ARG A 99 -0.41 6.89 6.81
N LEU A 100 -1.50 7.01 7.57
CA LEU A 100 -1.61 6.36 8.87
C LEU A 100 -1.65 4.82 8.78
N ALA A 101 -2.31 4.26 7.76
CA ALA A 101 -2.27 2.82 7.48
C ALA A 101 -0.86 2.35 7.08
N ILE A 102 -0.10 3.16 6.35
CA ILE A 102 1.30 2.90 6.02
C ILE A 102 2.18 2.98 7.27
N ALA A 103 1.94 3.93 8.18
CA ALA A 103 2.64 4.00 9.47
C ALA A 103 2.43 2.73 10.31
N ARG A 104 1.19 2.20 10.36
CA ARG A 104 0.89 0.90 10.99
C ARG A 104 1.68 -0.24 10.35
N LEU A 105 1.72 -0.29 9.03
CA LEU A 105 2.51 -1.29 8.30
C LEU A 105 4.00 -1.20 8.66
N LEU A 106 4.54 0.02 8.69
CA LEU A 106 5.94 0.28 9.03
C LEU A 106 6.27 -0.12 10.47
N LEU A 107 5.39 0.17 11.43
CA LEU A 107 5.52 -0.25 12.83
C LEU A 107 5.55 -1.77 12.99
N LYS A 108 4.62 -2.46 12.32
CA LYS A 108 4.56 -3.92 12.34
C LYS A 108 5.81 -4.56 11.72
N SER A 109 6.44 -3.85 10.77
CA SER A 109 7.61 -4.28 10.00
C SER A 109 7.57 -5.73 9.49
N PRO A 110 6.53 -6.11 8.73
CA PRO A 110 6.40 -7.46 8.19
C PRO A 110 7.42 -7.73 7.07
N SER A 111 7.80 -9.00 6.91
CA SER A 111 8.71 -9.44 5.82
C SER A 111 8.06 -9.40 4.45
N VAL A 112 6.74 -9.62 4.38
CA VAL A 112 5.95 -9.58 3.14
C VAL A 112 4.91 -8.46 3.21
N VAL A 113 4.91 -7.59 2.21
CA VAL A 113 3.95 -6.50 2.06
C VAL A 113 3.04 -6.77 0.86
N ILE A 114 1.74 -6.60 1.04
CA ILE A 114 0.74 -6.65 -0.03
C ILE A 114 0.09 -5.27 -0.09
N LEU A 115 0.18 -4.62 -1.24
CA LEU A 115 -0.53 -3.37 -1.52
C LEU A 115 -1.66 -3.69 -2.50
N ASP A 116 -2.89 -3.41 -2.09
CA ASP A 116 -4.09 -3.64 -2.90
C ASP A 116 -4.73 -2.30 -3.26
N GLU A 117 -4.51 -1.85 -4.50
CA GLU A 117 -5.09 -0.63 -5.08
C GLU A 117 -4.92 0.63 -4.23
N ALA A 118 -3.85 0.71 -3.42
CA ALA A 118 -3.73 1.71 -2.38
C ALA A 118 -3.86 3.16 -2.92
N THR A 119 -3.53 3.45 -4.18
CA THR A 119 -3.47 4.82 -4.71
C THR A 119 -4.69 5.28 -5.52
N ALA A 120 -5.76 4.48 -5.58
CA ALA A 120 -6.83 4.67 -6.58
C ALA A 120 -7.74 5.90 -6.38
N HIS A 121 -7.68 6.62 -5.26
CA HIS A 121 -8.64 7.70 -4.93
C HIS A 121 -7.99 8.90 -4.22
N LEU A 122 -6.74 9.22 -4.54
CA LEU A 122 -6.01 10.29 -3.85
C LEU A 122 -6.13 11.64 -4.57
N ASP A 123 -6.41 12.70 -3.79
CA ASP A 123 -6.25 14.08 -4.22
C ASP A 123 -4.78 14.33 -4.64
N SER A 124 -4.57 15.06 -5.74
CA SER A 124 -3.28 15.21 -6.41
C SER A 124 -2.14 15.76 -5.53
N GLU A 125 -2.43 16.65 -4.57
CA GLU A 125 -1.42 17.14 -3.60
C GLU A 125 -0.96 16.06 -2.61
N ASN A 126 -1.87 15.16 -2.21
CA ASN A 126 -1.56 14.09 -1.25
C ASN A 126 -0.88 12.89 -1.90
N GLU A 127 -0.98 12.76 -3.22
CA GLU A 127 -0.46 11.61 -3.96
C GLU A 127 1.05 11.45 -3.79
N ALA A 128 1.83 12.53 -3.94
CA ALA A 128 3.29 12.48 -3.85
C ALA A 128 3.77 11.98 -2.48
N LEU A 129 3.15 12.47 -1.40
CA LEU A 129 3.47 12.05 -0.03
C LEU A 129 3.11 10.58 0.20
N VAL A 130 1.97 10.12 -0.33
CA VAL A 130 1.59 8.71 -0.24
C VAL A 130 2.56 7.83 -1.03
N GLN A 131 2.96 8.22 -2.24
CA GLN A 131 3.94 7.47 -3.03
C GLN A 131 5.28 7.37 -2.29
N GLN A 132 5.74 8.45 -1.66
CA GLN A 132 6.96 8.43 -0.85
C GLN A 132 6.83 7.52 0.39
N ALA A 133 5.67 7.54 1.05
CA ALA A 133 5.37 6.63 2.16
C ALA A 133 5.36 5.16 1.71
N LEU A 134 4.75 4.86 0.56
CA LEU A 134 4.75 3.53 -0.04
C LEU A 134 6.17 3.08 -0.39
N LYS A 135 6.98 3.93 -1.02
CA LYS A 135 8.39 3.62 -1.33
C LYS A 135 9.19 3.25 -0.08
N SER A 136 8.95 3.96 1.02
CA SER A 136 9.54 3.65 2.33
C SER A 136 9.05 2.31 2.88
N ALA A 137 7.77 2.00 2.71
CA ALA A 137 7.16 0.76 3.17
C ALA A 137 7.59 -0.49 2.37
N LEU A 138 7.95 -0.35 1.09
CA LEU A 138 8.36 -1.46 0.23
C LEU A 138 9.86 -1.74 0.28
N LYS A 139 10.67 -0.78 0.74
CA LYS A 139 12.13 -0.89 0.78
C LYS A 139 12.58 -2.10 1.61
N ASN A 140 13.47 -2.91 1.05
CA ASN A 140 14.07 -4.10 1.66
C ASN A 140 13.05 -5.18 2.11
N ARG A 141 11.89 -5.26 1.46
CA ARG A 141 10.83 -6.24 1.78
C ARG A 141 10.31 -6.92 0.52
N THR A 142 9.85 -8.17 0.66
CA THR A 142 9.12 -8.82 -0.44
C THR A 142 7.77 -8.13 -0.59
N SER A 143 7.56 -7.51 -1.75
CA SER A 143 6.41 -6.64 -1.97
C SER A 143 5.58 -7.13 -3.15
N ILE A 144 4.30 -7.36 -2.92
CA ILE A 144 3.31 -7.70 -3.95
C ILE A 144 2.40 -6.49 -4.10
N VAL A 145 2.44 -5.85 -5.26
CA VAL A 145 1.67 -4.63 -5.52
C VAL A 145 0.65 -4.94 -6.60
N ILE A 146 -0.63 -4.84 -6.23
CA ILE A 146 -1.77 -4.87 -7.16
C ILE A 146 -2.11 -3.40 -7.42
N ALA A 147 -1.87 -2.94 -8.64
CA ALA A 147 -2.01 -1.52 -8.97
C ALA A 147 -2.83 -1.31 -10.24
N HIS A 148 -3.74 -0.34 -10.17
CA HIS A 148 -4.37 0.30 -11.33
C HIS A 148 -3.65 1.56 -11.77
N ARG A 149 -2.51 1.94 -11.17
CA ARG A 149 -1.70 3.07 -11.61
C ARG A 149 -0.30 2.61 -11.99
N LEU A 150 0.10 2.92 -13.22
CA LEU A 150 1.33 2.41 -13.81
C LEU A 150 2.61 3.07 -13.25
N SER A 151 2.51 4.24 -12.62
CA SER A 151 3.66 4.93 -12.03
C SER A 151 4.32 4.09 -10.93
N THR A 152 3.53 3.37 -10.12
CA THR A 152 4.03 2.49 -9.06
C THR A 152 4.58 1.17 -9.59
N ILE A 153 4.12 0.69 -10.76
CA ILE A 153 4.59 -0.60 -11.31
C ILE A 153 5.85 -0.47 -12.17
N LYS A 154 6.16 0.74 -12.66
CA LYS A 154 7.35 0.97 -13.50
C LYS A 154 8.66 0.65 -12.78
N GLU A 155 8.72 0.91 -11.47
CA GLU A 155 9.90 0.62 -10.63
C GLU A 155 9.97 -0.84 -10.17
N ALA A 156 9.03 -1.71 -10.57
CA ALA A 156 9.00 -3.09 -10.09
C ALA A 156 10.13 -3.94 -10.69
N ASP A 157 10.75 -4.77 -9.84
CA ASP A 157 11.76 -5.74 -10.28
C ASP A 157 11.19 -6.78 -11.25
N GLN A 158 9.90 -7.05 -11.14
CA GLN A 158 9.15 -7.98 -11.98
C GLN A 158 7.66 -7.62 -11.99
N ILE A 159 7.08 -7.60 -13.19
CA ILE A 159 5.66 -7.40 -13.45
C ILE A 159 5.07 -8.73 -13.90
N ILE A 160 3.87 -9.03 -13.40
CA ILE A 160 3.09 -10.21 -13.77
C ILE A 160 1.75 -9.70 -14.33
N VAL A 161 1.44 -10.05 -15.57
CA VAL A 161 0.17 -9.70 -16.22
C VAL A 161 -0.76 -10.90 -16.15
N LEU A 162 -1.96 -10.66 -15.62
CA LEU A 162 -3.00 -11.67 -15.48
C LEU A 162 -4.14 -11.38 -16.45
N GLU A 163 -4.58 -12.40 -17.18
CA GLU A 163 -5.79 -12.37 -17.99
C GLU A 163 -6.59 -13.64 -17.71
N GLN A 164 -7.87 -13.50 -17.36
CA GLN A 164 -8.78 -14.63 -17.08
C GLN A 164 -8.23 -15.64 -16.05
N GLY A 165 -7.45 -15.16 -15.06
CA GLY A 165 -6.86 -16.00 -14.00
C GLY A 165 -5.58 -16.73 -14.40
N ILE A 166 -5.00 -16.43 -15.57
CA ILE A 166 -3.77 -17.03 -16.07
C ILE A 166 -2.70 -15.95 -16.24
N ILE A 167 -1.44 -16.29 -15.96
CA ILE A 167 -0.29 -15.41 -16.24
C ILE A 167 -0.03 -15.43 -17.74
N VAL A 168 -0.27 -14.31 -18.42
CA VAL A 168 -0.05 -14.16 -19.87
C VAL A 168 1.29 -13.52 -20.19
N GLU A 169 1.81 -12.65 -19.31
CA GLU A 169 3.13 -12.03 -19.46
C GLU A 169 3.85 -11.90 -18.12
N ARG A 170 5.19 -11.90 -18.20
CA ARG A 170 6.08 -11.75 -17.05
C ARG A 170 7.39 -11.12 -17.49
N GLY A 171 7.82 -10.03 -16.85
CA GLY A 171 9.07 -9.36 -17.20
C GLY A 171 9.28 -8.04 -16.48
N LYS A 172 10.32 -7.29 -16.84
CA LYS A 172 10.50 -5.89 -16.41
C LYS A 172 9.70 -4.96 -17.30
N HIS A 173 9.45 -3.73 -16.83
CA HIS A 173 8.71 -2.72 -17.57
C HIS A 173 9.21 -2.57 -19.01
N ASP A 174 10.51 -2.29 -19.20
CA ASP A 174 11.08 -2.04 -20.52
C ASP A 174 10.93 -3.25 -21.47
N ASP A 175 11.11 -4.46 -20.95
CA ASP A 175 10.98 -5.70 -21.73
C ASP A 175 9.52 -5.90 -22.21
N LEU A 176 8.56 -5.67 -21.31
CA LEU A 176 7.14 -5.84 -21.60
C LEU A 176 6.60 -4.76 -22.57
N ILE A 177 7.08 -3.52 -22.46
CA ILE A 177 6.77 -2.45 -23.43
C ILE A 177 7.31 -2.83 -24.81
N ASN A 178 8.57 -3.25 -24.89
CA ASN A 178 9.20 -3.60 -26.18
C ASN A 178 8.56 -4.83 -26.85
N THR A 179 7.98 -5.73 -26.06
CA THR A 179 7.26 -6.90 -26.57
C THR A 179 5.93 -6.51 -27.23
N GLY A 180 5.35 -5.36 -26.87
CA GLY A 180 4.11 -4.87 -27.46
C GLY A 180 2.88 -5.72 -27.11
N GLY A 181 2.91 -6.46 -26.00
CA GLY A 181 1.82 -7.32 -25.54
C GLY A 181 0.69 -6.56 -24.84
N LEU A 182 -0.17 -7.31 -24.13
CA LEU A 182 -1.25 -6.78 -23.31
C LEU A 182 -0.75 -5.75 -22.29
N TYR A 183 0.44 -5.97 -21.69
CA TYR A 183 1.05 -4.96 -20.81
C TYR A 183 1.20 -3.60 -21.50
N SER A 184 1.77 -3.59 -22.71
CA SER A 184 2.02 -2.38 -23.47
C SER A 184 0.73 -1.69 -23.89
N GLU A 185 -0.31 -2.45 -24.25
CA GLU A 185 -1.63 -1.91 -24.56
C GLU A 185 -2.28 -1.24 -23.34
N LEU A 186 -2.25 -1.92 -22.18
CA LEU A 186 -2.75 -1.37 -20.92
C LEU A 186 -1.97 -0.12 -20.52
N TYR A 187 -0.65 -0.14 -20.73
CA TYR A 187 0.21 0.99 -20.45
C TYR A 187 -0.17 2.22 -21.29
N ALA A 188 -0.27 2.04 -22.61
CA ALA A 188 -0.61 3.12 -23.54
C ALA A 188 -1.99 3.73 -23.25
N ARG A 189 -3.00 2.92 -22.91
CA ARG A 189 -4.36 3.41 -22.61
C ARG A 189 -4.42 4.33 -21.40
N GLN A 190 -3.66 4.04 -20.35
CA GLN A 190 -3.62 4.91 -19.17
C GLN A 190 -2.78 6.17 -19.41
N ASP A 191 -1.67 6.07 -20.14
CA ASP A 191 -0.84 7.24 -20.49
C ASP A 191 -1.65 8.26 -21.33
N LEU A 192 -2.44 7.76 -22.29
CA LEU A 192 -3.40 8.56 -23.05
C LEU A 192 -4.49 9.19 -22.16
N GLY A 193 -4.93 8.49 -21.11
CA GLY A 193 -5.87 9.03 -20.12
C GLY A 193 -5.28 10.21 -19.33
N VAL A 194 -3.99 10.14 -18.96
CA VAL A 194 -3.27 11.23 -18.27
C VAL A 194 -3.12 12.45 -19.18
N LEU A 195 -2.75 12.27 -20.45
CA LEU A 195 -2.61 13.36 -21.43
C LEU A 195 -3.95 14.05 -21.76
N SER A 196 -5.06 13.31 -21.72
CA SER A 196 -6.40 13.88 -21.93
C SER A 196 -6.89 14.74 -20.75
N ASN A 197 -6.45 14.45 -19.53
CA ASN A 197 -6.80 15.24 -18.35
C ASN A 197 -5.99 16.54 -18.24
N GLU A 198 -4.72 16.58 -18.67
CA GLU A 198 -3.94 17.83 -18.70
C GLU A 198 -4.49 18.85 -19.74
N SER A 199 -5.02 18.35 -20.86
CA SER A 199 -5.62 19.17 -21.92
C SER A 199 -6.92 19.88 -21.46
N SER A 200 -7.56 19.38 -20.41
CA SER A 200 -8.81 19.91 -19.86
C SER A 200 -8.59 21.01 -18.81
N SER A 201 -7.40 21.08 -18.21
CA SER A 201 -7.02 22.05 -17.17
C SER A 201 -6.35 23.33 -17.70
N ILE A 202 -6.07 23.42 -19.01
CA ILE A 202 -5.45 24.61 -19.63
C ILE A 202 -6.51 25.60 -20.18
N ASN A 203 -7.78 25.22 -20.23
CA ASN A 203 -8.87 26.09 -20.66
C ASN A 203 -9.88 26.34 -19.53
N ASN A 204 -9.54 27.22 -18.58
CA ASN A 204 -10.49 28.03 -17.81
C ASN A 204 -9.81 29.28 -17.25
#